data_AF-A0A7Y1VGN4-F1
#
_entry.id   AF-A0A7Y1VGN4-F1
#
_cell.length_a   1.000
_cell.length_b   1.000
_cell.length_c   1.000
_cell.angle_alpha   90.00
_cell.angle_beta   90.00
_cell.angle_gamma   90.00
#
_symmetry.space_group_name_H-M   'P 1'
#
loop_
_entity.id
_entity.type
_entity.pdbx_description
1 polymer ?
#
loop_
_entity_poly.entity_id
_entity_poly.type
_entity_poly.pdbx_seq_one_letter_code
_entity_poly.pdbx_strand_id
1 'polypeptide(L)'
;MSFNETYEKELAFQADRRRATVEFIKTVSDLWYDKSIELVLFRNQLIDRNVSEILNLHEYAIKFVQKPISIFDSVEIAQAILSLDIPPAKLDIGKLTYEYHLEDTKYSNAKAFVIDKLRDANNFESIKPKDVVL
;
A
#
# COMPACT_ATOMS: atom_id res chain seq x y z
N MET A 1 5.55 16.56 30.48
CA MET A 1 4.38 15.69 30.23
C MET A 1 4.33 14.66 31.35
N SER A 2 3.14 14.37 31.86
CA SER A 2 2.93 13.34 32.89
C SER A 2 3.09 11.94 32.28
N PHE A 3 3.62 10.98 33.05
CA PHE A 3 3.77 9.58 32.62
C PHE A 3 2.45 8.98 32.08
N ASN A 4 1.32 9.35 32.70
CA ASN A 4 -0.01 8.93 32.25
C ASN A 4 -0.38 9.50 30.88
N GLU A 5 -0.01 10.75 30.58
CA GLU A 5 -0.31 11.37 29.27
C GLU A 5 0.48 10.71 28.13
N THR A 6 1.71 10.26 28.39
CA THR A 6 2.54 9.55 27.41
C THR A 6 2.01 8.15 27.15
N TYR A 7 1.58 7.43 28.19
CA TYR A 7 1.02 6.09 28.08
C TYR A 7 -0.29 6.07 27.26
N GLU A 8 -1.22 6.98 27.56
CA GLU A 8 -2.48 7.08 26.82
C GLU A 8 -2.28 7.43 25.34
N LYS A 9 -1.30 8.30 25.03
CA LYS A 9 -0.93 8.63 23.64
C LYS A 9 -0.41 7.42 22.88
N GLU A 10 0.44 6.60 23.51
CA GLU A 10 0.99 5.40 22.89
C GLU A 10 -0.11 4.37 22.62
N LEU A 11 -1.03 4.16 23.57
CA LEU A 11 -2.19 3.28 23.38
C LEU A 11 -3.09 3.74 22.23
N ALA A 12 -3.41 5.04 22.17
CA ALA A 12 -4.20 5.61 21.10
C ALA A 12 -3.51 5.41 19.74
N PHE A 13 -2.20 5.70 19.67
CA PHE A 13 -1.42 5.51 18.45
C PHE A 13 -1.40 4.05 17.97
N GLN A 14 -1.30 3.09 18.88
CA GLN A 14 -1.39 1.66 18.53
C GLN A 14 -2.78 1.28 18.01
N ALA A 15 -3.84 1.79 18.62
CA ALA A 15 -5.20 1.57 18.16
C ALA A 15 -5.42 2.13 16.74
N ASP A 16 -4.91 3.34 16.49
CA ASP A 16 -4.99 3.98 15.17
C ASP A 16 -4.18 3.24 14.11
N ARG A 17 -2.96 2.80 14.44
CA ARG A 17 -2.15 1.93 13.55
C ARG A 17 -2.90 0.65 13.18
N ARG A 18 -3.55 -0.01 14.14
CA ARG A 18 -4.33 -1.22 13.87
C ARG A 18 -5.52 -0.93 12.98
N ARG A 19 -6.24 0.18 13.21
CA ARG A 19 -7.37 0.60 12.38
C ARG A 19 -6.93 0.89 10.94
N ALA A 20 -5.84 1.64 10.76
CA ALA A 20 -5.26 1.90 9.45
C ALA A 20 -4.80 0.61 8.76
N THR A 21 -4.28 -0.36 9.51
CA THR A 21 -3.90 -1.67 8.94
C THR A 21 -5.13 -2.44 8.43
N VAL A 22 -6.25 -2.42 9.17
CA VAL A 22 -7.50 -3.04 8.73
C VAL A 22 -8.02 -2.39 7.45
N GLU A 23 -7.96 -1.06 7.38
CA GLU A 23 -8.31 -0.31 6.17
C GLU A 23 -7.40 -0.67 5.00
N PHE A 24 -6.09 -0.76 5.22
CA PHE A 24 -5.13 -1.20 4.21
C PHE A 24 -5.44 -2.60 3.69
N ILE A 25 -5.72 -3.56 4.58
CA ILE A 25 -6.09 -4.94 4.20
C ILE A 25 -7.37 -4.94 3.36
N LYS A 26 -8.37 -4.13 3.74
CA LYS A 26 -9.59 -3.98 2.93
C LYS A 26 -9.26 -3.47 1.53
N THR A 27 -8.49 -2.39 1.41
CA THR A 27 -8.10 -1.83 0.11
C THR A 27 -7.30 -2.81 -0.74
N VAL A 28 -6.38 -3.58 -0.15
CA VAL A 28 -5.66 -4.66 -0.85
C VAL A 28 -6.63 -5.71 -1.41
N SER A 29 -7.62 -6.13 -0.61
CA SER A 29 -8.64 -7.09 -1.04
C SER A 29 -9.52 -6.53 -2.17
N ASP A 30 -10.01 -5.29 -2.03
CA ASP A 30 -10.84 -4.62 -3.04
C ASP A 30 -10.06 -4.51 -4.37
N LEU A 31 -8.79 -4.11 -4.34
CA LEU A 31 -7.93 -4.05 -5.52
C LEU A 31 -7.73 -5.42 -6.19
N TRP A 32 -7.51 -6.47 -5.40
CA TRP A 32 -7.29 -7.81 -5.92
C TRP A 32 -8.55 -8.38 -6.58
N TYR A 33 -9.68 -8.37 -5.86
CA TYR A 33 -10.90 -9.03 -6.29
C TYR A 33 -11.68 -8.23 -7.34
N ASP A 34 -11.78 -6.90 -7.18
CA ASP A 34 -12.61 -6.09 -8.06
C ASP A 34 -11.84 -5.57 -9.29
N LYS A 35 -10.53 -5.41 -9.16
CA LYS A 35 -9.70 -4.76 -10.20
C LYS A 35 -8.58 -5.64 -10.75
N SER A 36 -8.39 -6.86 -10.24
CA SER A 36 -7.28 -7.74 -10.63
C SER A 36 -5.90 -7.06 -10.47
N ILE A 37 -5.77 -6.22 -9.43
CA ILE A 37 -4.52 -5.54 -9.09
C ILE A 37 -3.89 -6.20 -7.86
N GLU A 38 -2.72 -6.79 -8.04
CA GLU A 38 -1.92 -7.35 -6.95
C GLU A 38 -1.04 -6.27 -6.33
N LEU A 39 -1.23 -6.00 -5.03
CA LEU A 39 -0.27 -5.22 -4.26
C LEU A 39 0.75 -6.13 -3.54
N VAL A 40 2.02 -5.77 -3.64
CA VAL A 40 3.12 -6.34 -2.85
C VAL A 40 3.87 -5.24 -2.09
N LEU A 41 4.41 -5.53 -0.91
CA LEU A 41 5.26 -4.62 -0.15
C LEU A 41 6.71 -5.08 -0.21
N PHE A 42 7.54 -4.39 -0.99
CA PHE A 42 8.93 -4.78 -1.23
C PHE A 42 9.04 -6.27 -1.61
N ARG A 43 8.28 -6.67 -2.63
CA ARG A 43 8.11 -8.04 -3.13
C ARG A 43 7.40 -9.03 -2.21
N ASN A 44 7.00 -8.65 -1.00
CA ASN A 44 6.18 -9.50 -0.13
C ASN A 44 4.71 -9.37 -0.53
N GLN A 45 4.06 -10.50 -0.87
CA GLN A 45 2.63 -10.55 -1.16
C GLN A 45 1.80 -9.99 0.00
N LEU A 46 0.68 -9.31 -0.27
CA LEU A 46 -0.17 -8.71 0.77
C LEU A 46 -1.54 -9.35 0.93
N ILE A 47 -2.07 -9.99 -0.10
CA ILE A 47 -3.37 -10.69 -0.03
C ILE A 47 -3.32 -11.80 1.03
N ASP A 48 -4.44 -12.02 1.70
CA ASP A 48 -4.64 -13.00 2.78
C ASP A 48 -3.77 -12.82 4.04
N ARG A 49 -3.16 -11.63 4.23
CA ARG A 49 -2.40 -11.32 5.44
C ARG A 49 -3.22 -10.64 6.52
N ASN A 50 -2.93 -11.00 7.77
CA ASN A 50 -3.52 -10.35 8.93
C ASN A 50 -2.76 -9.08 9.37
N VAL A 51 -3.35 -8.33 10.30
CA VAL A 51 -2.81 -7.06 10.82
C VAL A 51 -1.37 -7.19 11.32
N SER A 52 -1.07 -8.24 12.10
CA SER A 52 0.26 -8.44 12.67
C SER A 52 1.31 -8.69 11.57
N GLU A 53 0.96 -9.48 10.56
CA GLU A 53 1.86 -9.75 9.44
C GLU A 53 2.16 -8.49 8.62
N ILE A 54 1.14 -7.68 8.32
CA ILE A 54 1.31 -6.41 7.60
C ILE A 54 2.20 -5.44 8.38
N LEU A 55 1.99 -5.31 9.70
CA LEU A 55 2.81 -4.46 10.55
C LEU A 55 4.26 -4.96 10.61
N ASN A 56 4.47 -6.28 10.70
CA ASN A 56 5.81 -6.88 10.68
C ASN A 56 6.55 -6.58 9.36
N LEU A 57 5.84 -6.59 8.23
CA LEU A 57 6.43 -6.23 6.93
C LEU A 57 6.87 -4.75 6.88
N HIS A 58 6.11 -3.84 7.49
CA HIS A 58 6.52 -2.43 7.61
C HIS A 58 7.72 -2.27 8.55
N GLU A 59 7.75 -2.99 9.67
CA GLU A 59 8.91 -3.00 10.56
C GLU A 59 10.16 -3.56 9.88
N TYR A 60 10.00 -4.59 9.05
CA TYR A 60 11.08 -5.14 8.24
C TYR A 60 11.62 -4.12 7.23
N ALA A 61 10.72 -3.36 6.59
CA ALA A 61 11.12 -2.31 5.65
C ALA A 61 11.99 -1.22 6.31
N ILE A 62 11.65 -0.84 7.54
CA ILE A 62 12.44 0.11 8.33
C ILE A 62 13.81 -0.48 8.69
N LYS A 63 13.84 -1.71 9.23
CA LYS A 63 15.05 -2.30 9.81
C LYS A 63 16.05 -2.83 8.78
N PHE A 64 15.58 -3.40 7.67
CA PHE A 64 16.43 -4.16 6.74
C PHE A 64 16.47 -3.58 5.33
N VAL A 65 15.32 -3.12 4.82
CA VAL A 65 15.26 -2.47 3.49
C VAL A 65 15.77 -1.03 3.56
N GLN A 66 15.81 -0.44 4.76
CA GLN A 66 16.21 0.95 5.03
C GLN A 66 15.35 1.97 4.27
N LYS A 67 14.08 1.63 4.09
CA LYS A 67 13.06 2.46 3.44
C LYS A 67 11.92 2.68 4.42
N PRO A 68 12.04 3.65 5.34
CA PRO A 68 11.02 3.87 6.34
C PRO A 68 9.74 4.36 5.67
N ILE A 69 8.70 3.55 5.78
CA ILE A 69 7.34 3.87 5.37
C ILE A 69 6.40 3.43 6.49
N SER A 70 5.42 4.27 6.82
CA SER A 70 4.40 4.00 7.81
C SER A 70 3.22 3.27 7.17
N ILE A 71 2.39 2.63 7.99
CA ILE A 71 1.14 2.02 7.51
C ILE A 71 0.18 3.08 6.94
N PHE A 72 0.18 4.29 7.49
CA PHE A 72 -0.68 5.38 7.03
C PHE A 72 -0.29 5.82 5.62
N ASP A 73 1.01 5.88 5.33
CA ASP A 73 1.53 6.23 4.01
C ASP A 73 1.10 5.18 2.97
N SER A 74 1.17 3.89 3.34
CA SER A 74 0.71 2.80 2.49
C SER A 74 -0.81 2.84 2.25
N VAL A 75 -1.61 3.21 3.25
CA VAL A 75 -3.06 3.44 3.09
C VAL A 75 -3.32 4.55 2.08
N GLU A 76 -2.63 5.69 2.20
CA GLU A 76 -2.82 6.84 1.32
C GLU A 76 -2.58 6.47 -0.15
N ILE A 77 -1.47 5.79 -0.45
CA ILE A 77 -1.13 5.37 -1.81
C ILE A 77 -2.08 4.28 -2.31
N ALA A 78 -2.44 3.30 -1.47
CA ALA A 78 -3.34 2.23 -1.87
C ALA A 78 -4.75 2.76 -2.20
N GLN A 79 -5.24 3.72 -1.42
CA GLN A 79 -6.51 4.41 -1.71
C GLN A 79 -6.44 5.25 -2.98
N ALA A 80 -5.31 5.93 -3.22
CA ALA A 80 -5.09 6.64 -4.47
C ALA A 80 -5.19 5.68 -5.67
N ILE A 81 -4.54 4.52 -5.61
CA ILE A 81 -4.64 3.47 -6.64
C ILE A 81 -6.08 2.98 -6.78
N LEU A 82 -6.76 2.65 -5.67
CA LEU A 82 -8.15 2.19 -5.68
C LEU A 82 -9.09 3.21 -6.32
N SER A 83 -8.82 4.50 -6.18
CA SER A 83 -9.64 5.57 -6.78
C SER A 83 -9.47 5.73 -8.30
N LEU A 84 -8.48 5.07 -8.90
CA LEU A 84 -8.18 5.15 -10.33
C LEU A 84 -8.70 3.93 -11.07
N ASP A 85 -9.01 4.13 -12.35
CA ASP A 85 -9.33 3.05 -13.27
C ASP A 85 -8.05 2.71 -14.05
N ILE A 86 -7.33 1.70 -13.57
CA ILE A 86 -6.08 1.22 -14.18
C ILE A 86 -6.25 -0.26 -14.54
N PRO A 87 -5.58 -0.74 -15.59
CA PRO A 87 -5.68 -2.14 -15.99
C PRO A 87 -5.10 -3.09 -14.92
N PRO A 88 -5.42 -4.40 -15.02
CA PRO A 88 -4.84 -5.42 -14.16
C PRO A 88 -3.31 -5.32 -14.11
N ALA A 89 -2.75 -5.33 -12.91
CA ALA A 89 -1.32 -5.09 -12.72
C ALA A 89 -0.80 -5.70 -11.42
N LYS A 90 0.50 -5.92 -11.34
CA LYS A 90 1.21 -6.22 -10.10
C LYS A 90 2.06 -5.01 -9.71
N LEU A 91 1.75 -4.39 -8.58
CA LEU A 91 2.36 -3.14 -8.11
C LEU A 91 3.08 -3.35 -6.77
N ASP A 92 4.30 -2.81 -6.67
CA ASP A 92 5.01 -2.76 -5.39
C ASP A 92 4.65 -1.46 -4.65
N ILE A 93 3.70 -1.57 -3.72
CA ILE A 93 3.21 -0.43 -2.93
C ILE A 93 4.33 0.15 -2.06
N GLY A 94 5.25 -0.69 -1.56
CA GLY A 94 6.35 -0.22 -0.71
C GLY A 94 7.30 0.68 -1.49
N LYS A 95 7.59 0.31 -2.74
CA LYS A 95 8.37 1.16 -3.65
C LYS A 95 7.64 2.46 -3.97
N LEU A 96 6.36 2.41 -4.33
CA LEU A 96 5.56 3.59 -4.67
C LEU A 96 5.48 4.57 -3.49
N THR A 97 5.18 4.08 -2.30
CA THR A 97 5.12 4.90 -1.08
C THR A 97 6.47 5.54 -0.75
N TYR A 98 7.56 4.80 -0.89
CA TYR A 98 8.89 5.36 -0.64
C TYR A 98 9.28 6.43 -1.68
N GLU A 99 8.95 6.21 -2.96
CA GLU A 99 9.19 7.22 -4.01
C GLU A 99 8.35 8.48 -3.80
N TYR A 100 7.10 8.33 -3.34
CA TYR A 100 6.25 9.48 -3.01
C TYR A 100 6.90 10.38 -1.95
N HIS A 101 7.44 9.79 -0.88
CA HIS A 101 8.18 10.52 0.16
C HIS A 101 9.46 11.20 -0.35
N LEU A 102 10.13 10.62 -1.34
CA LEU A 102 11.31 11.24 -1.96
C LEU A 102 10.94 12.43 -2.87
N GLU A 103 9.71 12.45 -3.37
CA GLU A 103 9.19 13.43 -4.31
C GLU A 103 8.15 14.38 -3.64
N ASP A 104 8.18 14.50 -2.30
CA ASP A 104 7.16 15.17 -1.46
C ASP A 104 6.85 16.63 -1.85
N THR A 105 7.76 17.31 -2.56
CA THR A 105 7.56 18.69 -3.05
C THR A 105 7.04 18.78 -4.49
N LYS A 106 7.02 17.66 -5.22
CA LYS A 106 6.68 17.61 -6.64
C LYS A 106 5.20 17.40 -6.91
N TYR A 107 4.51 16.71 -6.00
CA TYR A 107 3.09 16.38 -6.15
C TYR A 107 2.26 17.01 -5.05
N SER A 108 1.03 17.42 -5.39
CA SER A 108 0.12 18.04 -4.42
C SER A 108 -0.61 17.02 -3.53
N ASN A 109 -0.63 15.75 -3.93
CA ASN A 109 -1.21 14.63 -3.18
C ASN A 109 -0.81 13.28 -3.81
N ALA A 110 -1.08 12.19 -3.09
CA ALA A 110 -0.83 10.81 -3.52
C ALA A 110 -1.50 10.46 -4.85
N LYS A 111 -2.71 10.97 -5.11
CA LYS A 111 -3.42 10.69 -6.36
C LYS A 111 -2.68 11.26 -7.57
N ALA A 112 -2.19 12.50 -7.49
CA ALA A 112 -1.41 13.11 -8.55
C ALA A 112 -0.11 12.32 -8.81
N PHE A 113 0.56 11.87 -7.74
CA PHE A 113 1.73 11.01 -7.83
C PHE A 113 1.43 9.68 -8.55
N VAL A 114 0.38 8.96 -8.11
CA VAL A 114 0.03 7.65 -8.69
C VAL A 114 -0.38 7.80 -10.17
N ILE A 115 -1.14 8.82 -10.53
CA ILE A 115 -1.50 9.10 -11.94
C ILE A 115 -0.25 9.28 -12.80
N ASP A 116 0.72 10.07 -12.33
CA ASP A 116 1.96 10.32 -13.07
C ASP A 116 2.80 9.04 -13.21
N LYS A 117 2.96 8.29 -12.12
CA LYS A 117 3.76 7.04 -12.09
C LYS A 117 3.16 5.91 -12.91
N LEU A 118 1.83 5.83 -12.98
CA LEU A 118 1.11 4.77 -13.68
C LEU A 118 0.57 5.22 -15.05
N ARG A 119 0.99 6.38 -15.54
CA ARG A 119 0.48 6.97 -16.79
C ARG A 119 0.62 6.04 -18.00
N ASP A 120 1.71 5.29 -18.06
CA ASP A 120 1.99 4.36 -19.17
C ASP A 120 1.36 2.97 -18.97
N ALA A 121 0.68 2.72 -17.84
CA ALA A 121 0.04 1.43 -17.56
C ALA A 121 -1.07 1.09 -18.58
N ASN A 122 -1.63 2.09 -19.26
CA ASN A 122 -2.67 1.91 -20.27
C ASN A 122 -2.17 1.28 -21.59
N ASN A 123 -0.85 1.16 -21.80
CA ASN A 123 -0.28 0.51 -22.99
C ASN A 123 -0.28 -1.04 -22.90
N PHE A 124 -1.17 -1.60 -22.08
CA PHE A 124 -1.25 -3.03 -21.81
C PHE A 124 -1.98 -3.78 -22.94
N GLU A 125 -1.34 -4.82 -23.49
CA GLU A 125 -2.02 -5.76 -24.41
C GLU A 125 -3.03 -6.61 -23.61
N SER A 126 -4.27 -6.69 -24.08
CA SER A 126 -5.32 -7.42 -23.37
C SER A 126 -4.96 -8.89 -23.17
N ILE A 127 -5.15 -9.39 -21.94
CA ILE A 127 -4.92 -10.81 -21.61
C ILE A 127 -5.92 -11.64 -22.40
N LYS A 128 -5.43 -12.43 -23.36
CA LYS A 128 -6.26 -13.43 -24.03
C LYS A 128 -6.38 -14.68 -23.16
N PRO A 129 -7.60 -15.16 -22.88
CA PRO A 129 -7.81 -16.44 -22.20
C PRO A 129 -7.06 -17.55 -22.94
N LYS A 130 -6.33 -18.38 -22.21
CA LYS A 130 -5.75 -19.63 -22.71
C LYS A 130 -6.50 -20.80 -22.08
N ASP A 131 -6.94 -21.72 -22.92
CA ASP A 131 -7.55 -22.96 -22.45
C ASP A 131 -6.47 -23.83 -21.79
N VAL A 132 -6.70 -24.23 -20.54
CA VAL A 132 -5.79 -25.09 -19.77
C VAL A 132 -6.59 -26.28 -19.30
N VAL A 133 -6.36 -27.45 -19.90
CA VAL A 133 -6.95 -28.72 -19.46
C VAL A 133 -5.98 -29.34 -18.45
N LEU A 134 -6.46 -29.55 -17.22
CA LEU A 134 -5.73 -30.21 -16.12
C LEU A 134 -5.91 -31.73 -16.18
#